data_AF-A0A1C3VSB6-F1
#
_entry.id   AF-A0A1C3VSB6-F1
#
_cell.length_a   1.000
_cell.length_b   1.000
_cell.length_c   1.000
_cell.angle_alpha   90.00
_cell.angle_beta   90.00
_cell.angle_gamma   90.00
#
_symmetry.space_group_name_H-M   'P 1'
#
loop_
_entity.id
_entity.type
_entity.pdbx_description
1 polymer ?
#
loop_
_entity_poly.entity_id
_entity_poly.type
_entity_poly.pdbx_seq_one_letter_code
_entity_poly.pdbx_strand_id
1 'polypeptide(L)'
;MTSISETRKRAWITRREKYGPIGHRGSYSRNPGPCPDCARMRGWLVRLHVEGTLSEGQAAKATGLGRIDLRKAADDLINSGAVRDTRGES
;
A
#
# COMPACT_ATOMS: atom_id res chain seq x y z
N MET A 1 -13.56 -4.70 35.61
CA MET A 1 -12.65 -4.78 34.45
C MET A 1 -12.92 -6.08 33.72
N THR A 2 -13.35 -6.03 32.45
CA THR A 2 -13.49 -7.24 31.62
C THR A 2 -12.12 -7.85 31.36
N SER A 3 -12.02 -9.17 31.49
CA SER A 3 -10.75 -9.86 31.26
C SER A 3 -10.32 -9.78 29.80
N ILE A 4 -9.02 -9.92 29.53
CA ILE A 4 -8.47 -9.96 28.16
C ILE A 4 -9.14 -11.08 27.32
N SER A 5 -9.52 -12.18 27.97
CA SER A 5 -10.23 -13.30 27.33
C SER A 5 -11.60 -12.87 26.80
N GLU A 6 -12.36 -12.09 27.59
CA GLU A 6 -13.68 -11.59 27.18
C GLU A 6 -13.59 -10.59 26.03
N THR A 7 -12.58 -9.71 26.04
CA THR A 7 -12.33 -8.77 24.95
C THR A 7 -12.01 -9.51 23.64
N ARG A 8 -11.19 -10.57 23.71
CA ARG A 8 -10.87 -11.41 22.54
C ARG A 8 -12.09 -12.16 22.02
N LYS A 9 -12.92 -12.70 22.92
CA LYS A 9 -14.15 -13.40 22.56
C LYS A 9 -15.13 -12.48 21.84
N ARG A 10 -15.35 -11.27 22.35
CA ARG A 10 -16.20 -10.25 21.69
C ARG A 10 -15.67 -9.87 20.31
N ALA A 11 -14.37 -9.56 20.20
CA ALA A 11 -13.77 -9.22 18.91
C ALA A 11 -13.89 -10.35 17.87
N TRP A 12 -13.79 -11.61 18.31
CA TRP A 12 -13.97 -12.77 17.43
C TRP A 12 -15.42 -12.90 16.94
N ILE A 13 -16.41 -12.72 17.82
CA ILE A 13 -17.84 -12.73 17.47
C ILE A 13 -18.15 -11.62 16.46
N THR A 14 -17.75 -10.38 16.76
CA THR A 14 -17.97 -9.22 15.88
C THR A 14 -17.35 -9.42 14.49
N ARG A 15 -16.19 -10.08 14.39
CA ARG A 15 -15.57 -10.39 13.09
C ARG A 15 -16.38 -11.40 12.27
N ARG A 16 -16.98 -12.42 12.91
CA ARG A 16 -17.80 -13.41 12.21
C ARG A 16 -19.16 -12.84 11.82
N GLU A 17 -19.74 -11.99 12.66
CA GLU A 17 -20.95 -11.24 12.31
C GLU A 17 -20.70 -10.33 11.10
N LYS A 18 -19.59 -9.59 11.09
CA LYS A 18 -19.27 -8.64 10.02
C LYS A 18 -18.79 -9.28 8.73
N TYR A 19 -18.03 -10.38 8.80
CA TYR A 19 -17.34 -10.97 7.64
C TYR A 19 -17.74 -12.43 7.33
N GLY A 20 -18.75 -12.97 8.02
CA GLY A 20 -19.26 -14.33 7.83
C GLY A 20 -18.50 -15.44 8.60
N PRO A 21 -18.97 -16.70 8.53
CA PRO A 21 -18.46 -17.82 9.32
C PRO A 21 -17.00 -18.21 8.99
N ILE A 22 -16.41 -17.71 7.92
CA ILE A 22 -15.02 -18.01 7.54
C ILE A 22 -14.13 -16.77 7.70
N GLY A 23 -14.68 -15.65 8.18
CA GLY A 23 -14.03 -14.34 8.11
C GLY A 23 -13.87 -13.85 6.66
N HIS A 24 -13.10 -12.78 6.46
CA HIS A 24 -12.87 -12.18 5.15
C HIS A 24 -12.10 -13.15 4.24
N ARG A 25 -12.82 -14.00 3.51
CA ARG A 25 -12.30 -15.10 2.69
C ARG A 25 -11.60 -14.64 1.39
N GLY A 26 -11.09 -13.41 1.32
CA GLY A 26 -10.73 -12.80 0.04
C GLY A 26 -9.86 -11.55 0.02
N SER A 27 -9.28 -11.08 1.13
CA SER A 27 -8.38 -9.91 1.05
C SER A 27 -6.94 -10.26 0.66
N TYR A 28 -6.57 -11.54 0.77
CA TYR A 28 -5.22 -12.03 0.47
C TYR A 28 -5.32 -13.32 -0.35
N SER A 29 -5.83 -13.21 -1.59
CA SER A 29 -5.50 -14.23 -2.58
C SER A 29 -3.98 -14.24 -2.71
N ARG A 30 -3.34 -15.31 -2.24
CA ARG A 30 -1.90 -15.55 -2.42
C ARG A 30 -1.67 -15.78 -3.91
N ASN A 31 -1.37 -14.69 -4.63
CA ASN A 31 -0.81 -14.66 -5.98
C ASN A 31 -1.77 -14.95 -7.15
N PRO A 32 -2.54 -13.94 -7.63
CA PRO A 32 -3.38 -14.06 -8.82
C PRO A 32 -2.62 -13.60 -10.08
N GLY A 33 -1.58 -14.31 -10.50
CA GLY A 33 -0.88 -14.01 -11.77
C GLY A 33 -0.35 -12.56 -11.88
N PRO A 34 -0.15 -12.01 -13.09
CA PRO A 34 0.15 -10.59 -13.24
C PRO A 34 -1.00 -9.79 -12.62
N CYS A 35 -0.65 -8.87 -11.71
CA CYS A 35 -1.60 -8.13 -10.90
C CYS A 35 -1.66 -6.66 -11.38
N PRO A 36 -2.62 -6.29 -12.25
CA PRO A 36 -2.77 -4.92 -12.75
C PRO A 36 -2.94 -3.91 -11.61
N ASP A 37 -3.65 -4.30 -10.54
CA ASP A 37 -3.84 -3.45 -9.37
C ASP A 37 -2.54 -3.23 -8.59
N CYS A 38 -1.63 -4.20 -8.59
CA CYS A 38 -0.30 -4.06 -8.00
C CYS A 38 0.55 -3.07 -8.81
N ALA A 39 0.46 -3.10 -10.14
CA ALA A 39 1.12 -2.12 -11.00
C ALA A 39 0.55 -0.71 -10.77
N ARG A 40 -0.78 -0.58 -10.67
CA ARG A 40 -1.45 0.69 -10.34
C ARG A 40 -1.03 1.20 -8.96
N MET A 41 -0.97 0.32 -7.96
CA MET A 41 -0.52 0.65 -6.61
C MET A 41 0.94 1.10 -6.58
N ARG A 42 1.83 0.46 -7.35
CA ARG A 42 3.21 0.93 -7.50
C ARG A 42 3.27 2.33 -8.09
N GLY A 43 2.45 2.63 -9.11
CA GLY A 43 2.33 3.97 -9.67
C GLY A 43 1.92 5.01 -8.61
N TRP A 44 0.95 4.68 -7.76
CA TRP A 44 0.57 5.54 -6.63
C TRP A 44 1.70 5.75 -5.62
N LEU A 45 2.46 4.71 -5.29
CA LEU A 45 3.61 4.83 -4.38
C LEU A 45 4.74 5.69 -4.96
N VAL A 46 4.99 5.60 -6.27
CA VAL A 46 5.93 6.48 -6.98
C VAL A 46 5.44 7.93 -6.92
N ARG A 47 4.15 8.16 -7.16
CA ARG A 47 3.56 9.49 -7.07
C ARG A 47 3.72 10.11 -5.68
N LEU A 48 3.43 9.35 -4.62
CA LEU A 48 3.61 9.82 -3.24
C LEU A 48 5.08 10.15 -2.92
N HIS A 49 6.03 9.50 -3.57
CA HIS A 49 7.43 9.88 -3.47
C HIS A 49 7.72 11.21 -4.17
N VAL A 50 7.22 11.40 -5.40
CA VAL A 50 7.38 12.65 -6.17
C VAL A 50 6.70 13.83 -5.48
N GLU A 51 5.60 13.58 -4.77
CA GLU A 51 4.90 14.60 -3.98
C GLU A 51 5.58 14.86 -2.61
N GLY A 52 6.72 14.21 -2.32
CA GLY A 52 7.47 14.38 -1.07
C GLY A 52 6.84 13.72 0.16
N THR A 53 5.71 13.03 0.01
CA THR A 53 5.02 12.33 1.12
C THR A 53 5.80 11.12 1.62
N LEU A 54 6.46 10.40 0.71
CA LEU A 54 7.35 9.29 1.03
C LEU A 54 8.80 9.64 0.70
N SER A 55 9.70 9.35 1.65
CA SER A 55 11.13 9.36 1.34
C SER A 55 11.48 8.28 0.31
N GLU A 56 12.58 8.47 -0.42
CA GLU A 56 13.05 7.51 -1.43
C GLU A 56 13.17 6.08 -0.86
N GLY A 57 13.71 5.95 0.35
CA GLY A 57 13.85 4.66 1.02
C GLY A 57 12.50 4.00 1.36
N GLN A 58 11.51 4.78 1.78
CA GLN A 58 10.16 4.27 2.08
C GLN A 58 9.46 3.79 0.80
N ALA A 59 9.53 4.59 -0.27
CA ALA A 59 8.92 4.27 -1.55
C ALA A 59 9.60 3.05 -2.22
N ALA A 60 10.92 2.95 -2.16
CA ALA A 60 11.66 1.79 -2.68
C ALA A 60 11.24 0.50 -1.96
N LYS A 61 11.16 0.56 -0.62
CA LYS A 61 10.71 -0.58 0.20
C LYS A 61 9.25 -0.98 -0.10
N ALA A 62 8.36 -0.02 -0.27
CA ALA A 62 6.94 -0.27 -0.51
C ALA A 62 6.65 -0.82 -1.91
N THR A 63 7.38 -0.35 -2.92
CA THR A 63 7.24 -0.81 -4.32
C THR A 63 7.99 -2.10 -4.60
N GLY A 64 9.01 -2.42 -3.80
CA GLY A 64 9.95 -3.51 -4.05
C GLY A 64 10.98 -3.19 -5.14
N LEU A 65 11.11 -1.92 -5.54
CA LEU A 65 12.06 -1.48 -6.56
C LEU A 65 13.42 -1.12 -5.95
N GLY A 66 14.47 -1.26 -6.77
CA GLY A 66 15.75 -0.63 -6.49
C GLY A 66 15.63 0.90 -6.55
N ARG A 67 16.52 1.62 -5.88
CA ARG A 67 16.52 3.10 -5.86
C ARG A 67 16.65 3.71 -7.26
N ILE A 68 17.49 3.11 -8.12
CA ILE A 68 17.68 3.58 -9.50
C ILE A 68 16.39 3.43 -10.30
N ASP A 69 15.72 2.28 -10.20
CA ASP A 69 14.45 2.03 -10.90
C ASP A 69 13.32 2.94 -10.38
N LEU A 70 13.31 3.21 -9.07
CA LEU A 70 12.38 4.16 -8.48
C LEU A 70 12.60 5.58 -9.01
N ARG A 71 13.86 6.05 -9.10
CA ARG A 71 14.19 7.36 -9.66
C ARG A 71 13.74 7.46 -11.12
N LYS A 72 14.04 6.44 -11.92
CA LYS A 72 13.59 6.38 -13.31
C LYS A 72 12.07 6.47 -13.43
N ALA A 73 11.33 5.69 -12.62
CA ALA A 73 9.87 5.75 -12.62
C ALA A 73 9.31 7.10 -12.15
N ALA A 74 9.99 7.76 -11.20
CA ALA A 74 9.64 9.11 -10.76
C ALA A 74 9.88 10.14 -11.89
N ASP A 75 11.03 10.07 -12.56
CA ASP A 75 11.38 10.94 -13.67
C ASP A 75 10.41 10.75 -14.85
N ASP A 76 10.08 9.52 -15.20
CA ASP A 76 9.08 9.20 -16.23
C ASP A 76 7.69 9.79 -15.87
N LEU A 77 7.29 9.70 -14.59
CA LEU A 77 6.03 10.26 -14.12
C LEU A 77 6.03 11.80 -14.20
N ILE A 78 7.13 12.45 -13.83
CA ILE A 78 7.29 13.91 -13.94
C ILE A 78 7.26 14.35 -15.41
N ASN A 79 8.02 13.66 -16.26
CA ASN A 79 8.11 13.96 -17.69
C ASN A 79 6.79 13.74 -18.43
N SER A 80 5.93 12.85 -17.93
CA SER A 80 4.58 12.65 -18.46
C SER A 80 3.63 13.83 -18.19
N GLY A 81 3.99 14.74 -17.29
CA GLY A 81 3.14 15.85 -16.84
C GLY A 81 2.00 15.43 -15.90
N ALA A 82 1.92 14.15 -15.51
CA ALA A 82 0.88 13.64 -14.63
C ALA A 82 0.98 14.16 -13.18
N VAL A 83 2.17 14.61 -12.76
CA VAL A 83 2.40 15.19 -11.44
C VAL A 83 3.52 16.23 -11.53
N ARG A 84 3.47 17.25 -10.67
CA ARG A 84 4.57 18.19 -10.46
C ARG A 84 5.49 17.64 -9.36
N ASP A 85 6.80 17.76 -9.56
CA ASP A 85 7.77 17.44 -8.52
C ASP A 85 7.71 18.47 -7.38
N THR A 86 7.39 18.01 -6.17
CA THR A 86 7.34 18.86 -4.96
C THR A 86 8.32 18.35 -3.90
N ARG A 87 9.26 17.47 -4.27
CA ARG A 87 10.30 16.99 -3.34
C ARG A 87 11.16 18.16 -2.88
N GLY A 88 11.20 18.41 -1.57
CA GLY A 88 12.05 19.45 -0.97
C GLY A 88 11.40 20.83 -0.83
N GLU A 89 10.10 20.96 -1.09
CA GLU A 89 9.33 22.18 -0.79
C GLU A 89 8.86 22.28 0.68
N SER A 90 9.27 21.33 1.54
CA SER A 90 8.84 21.18 2.94
C SER A 90 9.78 21.81 3.97
#